data_AF-A0A1I1SCY3-F1
#
_entry.id   AF-A0A1I1SCY3-F1
#
_cell.length_a   1.000
_cell.length_b   1.000
_cell.length_c   1.000
_cell.angle_alpha   90.00
_cell.angle_beta   90.00
_cell.angle_gamma   90.00
#
_symmetry.space_group_name_H-M   'P 1'
#
loop_
_entity.id
_entity.type
_entity.pdbx_description
1 polymer ?
#
loop_
_entity_poly.entity_id
_entity_poly.type
_entity_poly.pdbx_seq_one_letter_code
_entity_poly.pdbx_strand_id
1 'polypeptide(L)'
;MIHILLPLDLFRVSYDVAVGRPYSRLEQLLLRLICDDQGDEGRTFQELRKAFQVHDRLLIEALVTLLREGWVAMVQNDQEIRYVATAEGLLTTSSGRRPSSLRVQRRQENIVRELMEGQLARQSDLDLVTARDVRRKTNRGARSFALTERQHRKTLNGGETEWLLPRNAEEQQWIRRIDSNARMVSGRYYLPLRVDLDKATVLGLPVNWSHLTSLILEETEQEYQNQSLASGSAAQERFDKMIKEWQRERDRVRRSSVQAAELVTVPCVETALLAGDSRRLAERALADATTHALIVISQLDDHQVARVIEVAADLRSRGVGVDVLWSCANDEALRKRLVNALGATRAKGLKGKVLFNRTPTDALADFVLAATDKGPVAVMGTGLLSVAAQDKALSPAVLVRDVRGLSNLALLASGWWQGSPDDNAELAASRWRHLSERWVEEAALSGAAPCTEEAEASWNVPTPDVPSPQPVNENSVTATLLVGAEGPAARKRLIGSSAAALVSRRLRKPWDSVSLVGTAEEWVVGLDTPSVSALALLLRGRVAAELWTQARADSDPTRAASDWVPIPNEDVKRRA
;
A
#
# COMPACT_ATOMS: atom_id res chain seq x y z
N MET A 1 12.82 -30.01 16.29
CA MET A 1 12.00 -28.79 16.40
C MET A 1 12.55 -27.90 17.50
N ILE A 2 12.81 -26.64 17.19
CA ILE A 2 13.48 -25.65 18.04
C ILE A 2 12.53 -24.49 18.29
N HIS A 3 12.45 -23.97 19.51
CA HIS A 3 11.73 -22.72 19.78
C HIS A 3 12.71 -21.55 19.72
N ILE A 4 12.34 -20.52 18.97
CA ILE A 4 13.11 -19.28 18.81
C ILE A 4 12.21 -18.05 19.03
N LEU A 5 12.82 -16.88 19.10
CA LEU A 5 12.14 -15.59 19.22
C LEU A 5 12.45 -14.71 18.00
N LEU A 6 11.41 -14.27 17.29
CA LEU A 6 11.55 -13.23 16.27
C LEU A 6 11.47 -11.86 16.96
N PRO A 7 12.52 -11.02 16.91
CA PRO A 7 12.51 -9.71 17.56
C PRO A 7 11.57 -8.72 16.85
N LEU A 8 10.83 -7.94 17.65
CA LEU A 8 9.86 -6.95 17.17
C LEU A 8 10.03 -5.60 17.86
N ASP A 9 9.79 -4.52 17.11
CA ASP A 9 9.45 -3.21 17.64
C ASP A 9 7.94 -3.07 17.78
N LEU A 10 7.49 -2.39 18.84
CA LEU A 10 6.08 -2.06 19.06
C LEU A 10 5.88 -0.54 18.93
N PHE A 11 4.90 -0.11 18.16
CA PHE A 11 4.56 1.27 17.90
C PHE A 11 3.11 1.55 18.30
N ARG A 12 2.87 2.66 18.99
CA ARG A 12 1.51 3.16 19.24
C ARG A 12 1.16 4.20 18.19
N VAL A 13 0.24 3.85 17.30
CA VAL A 13 -0.27 4.71 16.23
C VAL A 13 -1.53 5.39 16.74
N SER A 14 -1.58 6.72 16.64
CA SER A 14 -2.81 7.49 16.90
C SER A 14 -3.41 7.92 15.57
N TYR A 15 -4.72 7.76 15.43
CA TYR A 15 -5.42 8.04 14.18
C TYR A 15 -6.84 8.51 14.44
N ASP A 16 -7.39 9.24 13.49
CA ASP A 16 -8.75 9.76 13.54
C ASP A 16 -9.62 8.96 12.58
N VAL A 17 -10.64 8.31 13.13
CA VAL A 17 -11.67 7.63 12.36
C VAL A 17 -12.84 8.59 12.20
N ALA A 18 -13.22 8.83 10.97
CA ALA A 18 -14.41 9.58 10.62
C ALA A 18 -15.58 8.62 10.36
N VAL A 19 -16.75 9.01 10.84
CA VAL A 19 -18.02 8.30 10.65
C VAL A 19 -19.07 9.31 10.21
N GLY A 20 -19.92 8.95 9.25
CA GLY A 20 -21.06 9.76 8.83
C GLY A 20 -21.08 10.01 7.33
N ARG A 21 -22.29 10.20 6.79
CA ARG A 21 -22.48 10.51 5.37
C ARG A 21 -22.34 12.02 5.16
N PRO A 22 -21.62 12.47 4.14
CA PRO A 22 -21.60 13.86 3.74
C PRO A 22 -23.03 14.38 3.50
N TYR A 23 -23.30 15.61 3.90
CA TYR A 23 -24.54 16.26 3.56
C TYR A 23 -24.65 16.45 2.04
N SER A 24 -25.65 15.82 1.43
CA SER A 24 -25.86 15.92 -0.02
C SER A 24 -26.15 17.37 -0.41
N ARG A 25 -25.84 17.73 -1.66
CA ARG A 25 -26.16 19.08 -2.17
C ARG A 25 -27.67 19.36 -2.07
N LEU A 26 -28.49 18.32 -2.24
CA LEU A 26 -29.93 18.39 -2.03
C LEU A 26 -30.27 18.78 -0.59
N GLU A 27 -29.72 18.08 0.41
CA GLU A 27 -29.95 18.41 1.82
C GLU A 27 -29.50 19.83 2.18
N GLN A 28 -28.40 20.32 1.61
CA GLN A 28 -27.94 21.71 1.81
C GLN A 28 -28.94 22.73 1.26
N LEU A 29 -29.42 22.50 0.03
CA LEU A 29 -30.39 23.39 -0.58
C LEU A 29 -31.73 23.31 0.16
N LEU A 30 -32.11 22.12 0.62
CA LEU A 30 -33.32 21.86 1.39
C LEU A 30 -33.29 22.61 2.73
N LEU A 31 -32.20 22.47 3.49
CA LEU A 31 -31.98 23.22 4.73
C LEU A 31 -32.02 24.72 4.46
N ARG A 32 -31.34 25.20 3.41
CA ARG A 32 -31.33 26.61 3.05
C ARG A 32 -32.73 27.13 2.74
N LEU A 33 -33.52 26.38 1.97
CA LEU A 33 -34.90 26.75 1.65
C LEU A 33 -35.79 26.80 2.90
N ILE A 34 -35.57 25.90 3.86
CA ILE A 34 -36.26 25.91 5.15
C ILE A 34 -35.80 27.11 6.02
N CYS A 35 -34.51 27.46 6.00
CA CYS A 35 -33.96 28.62 6.73
C CYS A 35 -34.35 29.98 6.13
N ASP A 36 -34.53 30.06 4.81
CA ASP A 36 -34.91 31.29 4.11
C ASP A 36 -36.35 31.71 4.47
N ASP A 37 -37.17 30.77 4.98
CA ASP A 37 -38.49 31.05 5.53
C ASP A 37 -38.37 31.51 6.99
N GLN A 38 -38.10 32.80 7.20
CA GLN A 38 -37.88 33.38 8.53
C GLN A 38 -39.15 33.55 9.39
N GLY A 39 -40.29 33.01 8.95
CA GLY A 39 -41.50 32.98 9.78
C GLY A 39 -41.48 31.80 10.75
N ASP A 40 -42.16 31.93 11.89
CA ASP A 40 -42.40 30.83 12.86
C ASP A 40 -43.20 29.64 12.25
N GLU A 41 -43.59 29.77 10.99
CA GLU A 41 -44.51 28.92 10.28
C GLU A 41 -43.85 27.77 9.51
N GLY A 42 -42.55 27.85 9.17
CA GLY A 42 -41.84 26.79 8.43
C GLY A 42 -42.45 26.39 7.08
N ARG A 43 -41.89 25.34 6.46
CA ARG A 43 -42.29 24.85 5.13
C ARG A 43 -43.06 23.54 5.19
N THR A 44 -44.06 23.35 4.34
CA THR A 44 -44.76 22.06 4.20
C THR A 44 -44.04 21.10 3.25
N PHE A 45 -44.31 19.80 3.33
CA PHE A 45 -43.74 18.82 2.39
C PHE A 45 -44.11 19.12 0.92
N GLN A 46 -45.34 19.60 0.67
CA GLN A 46 -45.79 19.95 -0.68
C GLN A 46 -45.00 21.13 -1.27
N GLU A 47 -44.67 22.13 -0.46
CA GLU A 47 -43.85 23.26 -0.89
C GLU A 47 -42.43 22.82 -1.25
N LEU A 48 -41.82 21.98 -0.41
CA LEU A 48 -40.50 21.41 -0.67
C LEU A 48 -40.51 20.56 -1.95
N ARG A 49 -41.55 19.73 -2.13
CA ARG A 49 -41.74 18.94 -3.36
C ARG A 49 -41.83 19.82 -4.61
N LYS A 50 -42.62 20.90 -4.54
CA LYS A 50 -42.79 21.85 -5.64
C LYS A 50 -41.49 22.58 -5.98
N ALA A 51 -40.69 22.91 -4.97
CA ALA A 51 -39.42 23.63 -5.13
C ALA A 51 -38.32 22.77 -5.74
N PHE A 52 -38.14 21.53 -5.26
CA PHE A 52 -37.03 20.68 -5.68
C PHE A 52 -37.32 19.83 -6.91
N GLN A 53 -38.60 19.49 -7.18
CA GLN A 53 -39.01 18.65 -8.30
C GLN A 53 -38.22 17.32 -8.41
N VAL A 54 -37.77 16.79 -7.27
CA VAL A 54 -37.14 15.47 -7.15
C VAL A 54 -38.15 14.43 -6.67
N HIS A 55 -37.80 13.15 -6.80
CA HIS A 55 -38.64 12.07 -6.31
C HIS A 55 -38.87 12.17 -4.79
N ASP A 56 -40.12 11.99 -4.33
CA ASP A 56 -40.54 12.15 -2.93
C ASP A 56 -39.64 11.39 -1.94
N ARG A 57 -39.20 10.18 -2.33
CA ARG A 57 -38.25 9.38 -1.53
C ARG A 57 -36.94 10.12 -1.21
N LEU A 58 -36.33 10.82 -2.17
CA LEU A 58 -35.08 11.56 -1.96
C LEU A 58 -35.29 12.74 -1.01
N LEU A 59 -36.43 13.44 -1.16
CA LEU A 59 -36.84 14.52 -0.27
C LEU A 59 -37.05 14.02 1.17
N ILE A 60 -37.74 12.88 1.34
CA ILE A 60 -37.95 12.26 2.66
C ILE A 60 -36.62 11.83 3.26
N GLU A 61 -35.74 11.18 2.51
CA GLU A 61 -34.41 10.76 3.00
C GLU A 61 -33.57 11.97 3.45
N ALA A 62 -33.60 13.06 2.68
CA ALA A 62 -32.92 14.31 3.02
C ALA A 62 -33.52 14.95 4.29
N LEU A 63 -34.85 15.01 4.41
CA LEU A 63 -35.55 15.53 5.59
C LEU A 63 -35.26 14.69 6.84
N VAL A 64 -35.32 13.36 6.73
CA VAL A 64 -34.99 12.44 7.83
C VAL A 64 -33.54 12.65 8.28
N THR A 65 -32.63 12.88 7.34
CA THR A 65 -31.23 13.20 7.64
C THR A 65 -31.10 14.51 8.40
N LEU A 66 -31.75 15.58 7.92
CA LEU A 66 -31.77 16.88 8.60
C LEU A 66 -32.43 16.85 9.99
N LEU A 67 -33.48 16.03 10.16
CA LEU A 67 -34.15 15.81 11.44
C LEU A 67 -33.26 15.05 12.43
N ARG A 68 -32.55 14.02 11.98
CA ARG A 68 -31.65 13.22 12.84
C ARG A 68 -30.46 14.01 13.38
N GLU A 69 -29.92 14.94 12.59
CA GLU A 69 -28.87 15.83 13.06
C GLU A 69 -29.41 17.05 13.82
N GLY A 70 -30.72 17.19 13.97
CA GLY A 70 -31.33 18.22 14.80
C GLY A 70 -31.34 19.63 14.19
N TRP A 71 -31.12 19.78 12.88
CA TRP A 71 -31.14 21.10 12.20
C TRP A 71 -32.50 21.50 11.67
N VAL A 72 -33.35 20.51 11.42
CA VAL A 72 -34.75 20.71 11.11
C VAL A 72 -35.56 20.05 12.21
N ALA A 73 -36.67 20.66 12.59
CA ALA A 73 -37.68 20.07 13.45
C ALA A 73 -39.02 19.99 12.70
N MET A 74 -39.86 19.03 13.10
CA MET A 74 -41.24 18.96 12.65
C MET A 74 -42.14 19.62 13.69
N VAL A 75 -42.93 20.60 13.25
CA VAL A 75 -43.95 21.27 14.05
C VAL A 75 -45.30 21.02 13.40
N GLN A 76 -46.31 20.69 14.20
CA GLN A 76 -47.67 20.53 13.73
C GLN A 76 -48.43 21.84 13.97
N ASN A 77 -48.95 22.45 12.91
CA ASN A 77 -49.79 23.65 12.99
C ASN A 77 -51.07 23.43 12.17
N ASP A 78 -52.25 23.68 12.75
CA ASP A 78 -53.55 23.63 12.08
C ASP A 78 -53.77 22.40 11.16
N GLN A 79 -53.38 21.21 11.64
CA GLN A 79 -53.45 19.90 10.96
C GLN A 79 -52.38 19.61 9.89
N GLU A 80 -51.45 20.53 9.61
CA GLU A 80 -50.34 20.29 8.69
C GLU A 80 -48.99 20.13 9.41
N ILE A 81 -48.14 19.23 8.88
CA ILE A 81 -46.75 19.08 9.34
C ILE A 81 -45.88 20.08 8.59
N ARG A 82 -45.22 20.95 9.36
CA ARG A 82 -44.27 21.95 8.87
C ARG A 82 -42.87 21.63 9.36
N TYR A 83 -41.90 21.89 8.50
CA TYR A 83 -40.48 21.74 8.75
C TYR A 83 -39.89 23.11 9.05
N VAL A 84 -39.35 23.27 10.25
CA VAL A 84 -38.72 24.52 10.71
C VAL A 84 -37.24 24.30 10.96
N ALA A 85 -36.42 25.30 10.65
CA ALA A 85 -35.00 25.25 11.00
C ALA A 85 -34.83 25.46 12.51
N THR A 86 -34.02 24.63 13.16
CA THR A 86 -33.62 24.86 14.55
C THR A 86 -32.54 25.94 14.63
N ALA A 87 -32.19 26.38 15.86
CA ALA A 87 -31.09 27.32 16.06
C ALA A 87 -29.76 26.81 15.45
N GLU A 88 -29.51 25.50 15.55
CA GLU A 88 -28.33 24.86 14.94
C GLU A 88 -28.40 24.86 13.41
N GLY A 89 -29.58 24.63 12.83
CA GLY A 89 -29.80 24.73 11.39
C GLY A 89 -29.57 26.13 10.84
N LEU A 90 -30.02 27.16 11.56
CA LEU A 90 -29.81 28.57 11.19
C LEU A 90 -28.33 28.98 11.28
N LEU A 91 -27.64 28.60 12.36
CA LEU A 91 -26.20 28.83 12.54
C LEU A 91 -25.38 28.14 11.44
N THR A 92 -25.80 26.93 11.07
CA THR A 92 -25.18 26.14 10.01
C THR A 92 -25.30 26.84 8.66
N THR A 93 -26.50 27.26 8.27
CA THR A 93 -26.73 27.94 6.99
C THR A 93 -25.99 29.29 6.91
N SER A 94 -26.01 30.08 7.99
CA SER A 94 -25.38 31.40 8.04
C SER A 94 -23.85 31.37 8.05
N SER A 95 -23.24 30.37 8.67
CA SER A 95 -21.78 30.22 8.71
C SER A 95 -21.17 29.73 7.39
N GLY A 96 -21.99 29.24 6.45
CA GLY A 96 -21.54 28.61 5.21
C GLY A 96 -20.69 27.34 5.42
N ARG A 97 -20.55 26.89 6.67
CA ARG A 97 -19.90 25.61 6.98
C ARG A 97 -20.81 24.51 6.50
N ARG A 98 -20.29 23.66 5.61
CA ARG A 98 -20.94 22.40 5.27
C ARG A 98 -21.01 21.61 6.56
N PRO A 99 -22.21 21.33 7.04
CA PRO A 99 -22.30 20.69 8.31
C PRO A 99 -22.03 19.21 8.06
N SER A 100 -21.14 18.69 8.87
CA SER A 100 -20.64 17.36 8.69
C SER A 100 -21.25 16.55 9.83
N SER A 101 -22.20 15.66 9.53
CA SER A 101 -22.52 14.53 10.44
C SER A 101 -21.27 13.65 10.69
N LEU A 102 -20.15 13.99 10.04
CA LEU A 102 -18.79 13.60 10.35
C LEU A 102 -18.49 13.71 11.85
N ARG A 103 -18.66 12.58 12.52
CA ARG A 103 -18.13 12.35 13.85
C ARG A 103 -16.71 11.85 13.68
N VAL A 104 -15.76 12.62 14.22
CA VAL A 104 -14.36 12.24 14.22
C VAL A 104 -14.03 11.67 15.60
N GLN A 105 -13.69 10.38 15.63
CA GLN A 105 -13.25 9.70 16.83
C GLN A 105 -11.75 9.44 16.75
N ARG A 106 -11.00 9.97 17.73
CA ARG A 106 -9.60 9.65 17.89
C ARG A 106 -9.44 8.25 18.50
N ARG A 107 -8.68 7.40 17.82
CA ARG A 107 -8.37 6.01 18.22
C ARG A 107 -6.87 5.80 18.29
N GLN A 108 -6.50 4.68 18.90
CA GLN A 108 -5.11 4.26 18.99
C GLN A 108 -5.03 2.76 18.76
N GLU A 109 -3.99 2.36 18.03
CA GLU A 109 -3.71 0.96 17.74
C GLU A 109 -2.23 0.68 17.98
N ASN A 110 -1.93 -0.52 18.44
CA ASN A 110 -0.57 -0.97 18.64
C ASN A 110 -0.14 -1.81 17.42
N ILE A 111 0.81 -1.28 16.66
CA ILE A 111 1.37 -1.91 15.48
C ILE A 111 2.75 -2.45 15.82
N VAL A 112 3.03 -3.69 15.43
CA VAL A 112 4.34 -4.29 15.56
C VAL A 112 5.05 -4.34 14.23
N ARG A 113 6.37 -4.18 14.27
CA ARG A 113 7.26 -4.38 13.13
C ARG A 113 8.32 -5.42 13.47
N GLU A 114 8.45 -6.45 12.65
CA GLU A 114 9.54 -7.41 12.80
C GLU A 114 10.88 -6.84 12.31
N LEU A 115 11.99 -7.23 12.96
CA LEU A 115 13.31 -6.60 12.76
C LEU A 115 14.22 -7.33 11.78
N MET A 116 13.73 -8.29 11.00
CA MET A 116 14.46 -8.92 9.90
C MET A 116 14.21 -8.19 8.58
N GLU A 117 12.95 -8.07 8.16
CA GLU A 117 12.54 -7.46 6.87
C GLU A 117 11.60 -6.26 7.01
N GLY A 118 11.20 -5.91 8.24
CA GLY A 118 10.32 -4.78 8.50
C GLY A 118 8.83 -5.05 8.29
N GLN A 119 8.36 -6.31 8.27
CA GLN A 119 6.92 -6.60 8.14
C GLN A 119 6.10 -6.04 9.30
N LEU A 120 4.88 -5.61 8.99
CA LEU A 120 3.95 -5.03 9.95
C LEU A 120 2.78 -5.96 10.26
N ALA A 121 2.27 -5.88 11.49
CA ALA A 121 1.03 -6.52 11.94
C ALA A 121 0.42 -5.72 13.10
N ARG A 122 -0.86 -5.98 13.41
CA ARG A 122 -1.44 -5.50 14.68
C ARG A 122 -0.91 -6.34 15.83
N GLN A 123 -0.68 -5.71 16.98
CA GLN A 123 -0.35 -6.42 18.21
C GLN A 123 -1.45 -7.43 18.59
N SER A 124 -2.72 -7.08 18.36
CA SER A 124 -3.89 -7.94 18.64
C SER A 124 -3.86 -9.27 17.89
N ASP A 125 -3.21 -9.28 16.73
CA ASP A 125 -3.14 -10.43 15.84
C ASP A 125 -1.99 -11.34 16.26
N LEU A 126 -0.98 -10.80 16.95
CA LEU A 126 0.22 -11.50 17.31
C LEU A 126 0.26 -12.03 18.74
N ASP A 127 1.18 -12.95 18.88
CA ASP A 127 1.34 -13.81 20.01
C ASP A 127 2.62 -13.44 20.76
N LEU A 128 2.62 -12.27 21.41
CA LEU A 128 3.86 -11.63 21.87
C LEU A 128 4.29 -12.03 23.29
N VAL A 129 5.60 -12.10 23.49
CA VAL A 129 6.26 -12.19 24.80
C VAL A 129 7.24 -11.03 24.99
N THR A 130 7.43 -10.60 26.24
CA THR A 130 8.40 -9.54 26.55
C THR A 130 9.75 -10.11 26.98
N ALA A 131 10.83 -9.34 26.80
CA ALA A 131 12.15 -9.69 27.34
C ALA A 131 12.12 -10.01 28.85
N ARG A 132 11.26 -9.30 29.60
CA ARG A 132 11.09 -9.49 31.05
C ARG A 132 10.47 -10.85 31.36
N ASP A 133 9.47 -11.29 30.60
CA ASP A 133 8.82 -12.59 30.79
C ASP A 133 9.79 -13.73 30.53
N VAL A 134 10.56 -13.63 29.44
CA VAL A 134 11.60 -14.62 29.08
C VAL A 134 12.65 -14.70 30.19
N ARG A 135 13.17 -13.55 30.66
CA ARG A 135 14.18 -13.51 31.73
C ARG A 135 13.67 -14.12 33.02
N ARG A 136 12.43 -13.80 33.41
CA ARG A 136 11.81 -14.30 34.65
C ARG A 136 11.64 -15.83 34.63
N LYS A 137 11.29 -16.42 33.48
CA LYS A 137 11.00 -17.86 33.38
C LYS A 137 12.22 -18.73 33.04
N THR A 138 13.21 -18.18 32.35
CA THR A 138 14.38 -18.97 31.86
C THR A 138 15.67 -18.68 32.62
N ASN A 139 15.73 -17.60 33.40
CA ASN A 139 16.96 -17.04 33.99
C ASN A 139 18.02 -16.62 32.95
N ARG A 140 17.65 -16.52 31.67
CA ARG A 140 18.49 -16.05 30.56
C ARG A 140 17.85 -14.85 29.88
N GLY A 141 18.66 -14.01 29.24
CA GLY A 141 18.14 -12.91 28.44
C GLY A 141 17.45 -13.42 27.18
N ALA A 142 16.41 -12.73 26.71
CA ALA A 142 15.69 -13.09 25.48
C ALA A 142 16.59 -13.18 24.24
N ARG A 143 17.69 -12.41 24.19
CA ARG A 143 18.70 -12.49 23.13
C ARG A 143 19.30 -13.88 22.95
N SER A 144 19.34 -14.71 24.00
CA SER A 144 19.88 -16.08 23.92
C SER A 144 18.99 -17.05 23.12
N PHE A 145 17.78 -16.60 22.76
CA PHE A 145 16.78 -17.36 22.01
C PHE A 145 16.30 -16.62 20.77
N ALA A 146 16.79 -15.40 20.52
CA ALA A 146 16.26 -14.52 19.49
C ALA A 146 17.12 -14.52 18.23
N LEU A 147 16.46 -14.40 17.07
CA LEU A 147 17.14 -14.18 15.79
C LEU A 147 17.83 -12.81 15.76
N THR A 148 18.82 -12.67 14.88
CA THR A 148 19.57 -11.43 14.70
C THR A 148 18.67 -10.32 14.13
N GLU A 149 18.77 -9.14 14.73
CA GLU A 149 18.09 -7.93 14.28
C GLU A 149 18.83 -7.39 13.03
N ARG A 150 18.17 -7.26 11.87
CA ARG A 150 18.75 -6.75 10.60
C ARG A 150 18.33 -5.32 10.29
N GLN A 151 17.11 -4.94 10.67
CA GLN A 151 16.55 -3.62 10.40
C GLN A 151 16.26 -2.86 11.69
N HIS A 152 16.67 -1.59 11.72
CA HIS A 152 16.41 -0.69 12.84
C HIS A 152 15.87 0.64 12.34
N ARG A 153 14.57 0.88 12.56
CA ARG A 153 13.96 2.20 12.35
C ARG A 153 13.28 2.64 13.63
N LYS A 154 13.60 3.83 14.14
CA LYS A 154 12.98 4.30 15.39
C LYS A 154 11.56 4.84 15.21
N THR A 155 11.16 5.03 13.97
CA THR A 155 9.88 5.59 13.56
C THR A 155 9.13 4.60 12.69
N LEU A 156 7.81 4.81 12.62
CA LEU A 156 6.91 4.09 11.74
C LEU A 156 6.01 5.13 11.07
N ASN A 157 5.90 5.03 9.75
CA ASN A 157 5.19 6.00 8.93
C ASN A 157 3.69 5.70 8.96
N GLY A 158 2.85 6.73 9.15
CA GLY A 158 1.40 6.59 9.14
C GLY A 158 0.87 5.88 7.88
N GLY A 159 1.44 6.17 6.71
CA GLY A 159 1.06 5.54 5.44
C GLY A 159 1.36 4.05 5.38
N GLU A 160 2.38 3.56 6.09
CA GLU A 160 2.69 2.13 6.19
C GLU A 160 1.69 1.38 7.08
N THR A 161 0.98 2.10 7.96
CA THR A 161 0.10 1.51 8.98
C THR A 161 -1.37 1.53 8.63
N GLU A 162 -1.80 2.33 7.65
CA GLU A 162 -3.22 2.59 7.38
C GLU A 162 -4.06 1.32 7.25
N TRP A 163 -3.57 0.34 6.49
CA TRP A 163 -4.25 -0.92 6.24
C TRP A 163 -4.38 -1.84 7.47
N LEU A 164 -3.63 -1.56 8.53
CA LEU A 164 -3.71 -2.28 9.81
C LEU A 164 -4.66 -1.61 10.81
N LEU A 165 -5.14 -0.40 10.52
CA LEU A 165 -5.95 0.35 11.47
C LEU A 165 -7.43 -0.09 11.39
N PRO A 166 -8.07 -0.45 12.52
CA PRO A 166 -9.43 -0.94 12.50
C PRO A 166 -10.44 0.15 12.13
N ARG A 167 -11.34 -0.20 11.21
CA ARG A 167 -12.48 0.58 10.72
C ARG A 167 -13.70 -0.32 10.57
N ASN A 168 -14.88 0.18 10.94
CA ASN A 168 -16.14 -0.52 10.74
C ASN A 168 -16.74 -0.14 9.38
N ALA A 169 -16.74 -1.08 8.42
CA ALA A 169 -17.32 -0.87 7.10
C ALA A 169 -18.85 -0.68 7.14
N GLU A 170 -19.55 -1.32 8.09
CA GLU A 170 -21.01 -1.22 8.25
C GLU A 170 -21.44 0.19 8.67
N GLU A 171 -20.62 0.84 9.50
CA GLU A 171 -20.81 2.23 9.92
C GLU A 171 -20.21 3.23 8.90
N GLN A 172 -19.73 2.75 7.75
CA GLN A 172 -19.04 3.58 6.74
C GLN A 172 -17.87 4.38 7.32
N GLN A 173 -17.10 3.77 8.23
CA GLN A 173 -15.96 4.43 8.84
C GLN A 173 -14.80 4.53 7.85
N TRP A 174 -14.12 5.68 7.82
CA TRP A 174 -12.85 5.83 7.10
C TRP A 174 -11.79 6.46 7.99
N ILE A 175 -10.53 6.20 7.65
CA ILE A 175 -9.39 6.79 8.35
C ILE A 175 -9.19 8.17 7.76
N ARG A 176 -9.53 9.20 8.52
CA ARG A 176 -9.40 10.59 8.07
C ARG A 176 -7.96 11.06 8.13
N ARG A 177 -7.28 10.71 9.22
CA ARG A 177 -5.93 11.16 9.53
C ARG A 177 -5.19 10.12 10.33
N ILE A 178 -3.89 9.98 10.07
CA ILE A 178 -2.98 9.18 10.89
C ILE A 178 -1.87 10.13 11.35
N ASP A 179 -1.59 10.12 12.65
CA ASP A 179 -0.47 10.90 13.16
C ASP A 179 0.83 10.36 12.60
N SER A 180 1.66 11.27 12.11
CA SER A 180 2.79 10.92 11.25
C SER A 180 3.96 10.26 12.00
N ASN A 181 3.98 10.39 13.33
CA ASN A 181 5.02 9.83 14.18
C ASN A 181 4.40 8.87 15.20
N ALA A 182 4.23 7.62 14.78
CA ALA A 182 3.90 6.56 15.72
C ALA A 182 5.05 6.41 16.72
N ARG A 183 4.73 6.46 18.01
CA ARG A 183 5.75 6.41 19.06
C ARG A 183 6.10 4.96 19.34
N MET A 184 7.38 4.63 19.26
CA MET A 184 7.88 3.34 19.73
C MET A 184 7.59 3.20 21.22
N VAL A 185 6.95 2.10 21.59
CA VAL A 185 6.69 1.72 22.97
C VAL A 185 7.98 1.18 23.57
N SER A 186 8.35 1.68 24.75
CA SER A 186 9.56 1.21 25.43
C SER A 186 9.42 -0.27 25.79
N GLY A 187 10.36 -1.08 25.34
CA GLY A 187 10.39 -2.51 25.64
C GLY A 187 11.01 -3.29 24.50
N ARG A 188 11.30 -4.57 24.75
CA ARG A 188 11.68 -5.53 23.70
C ARG A 188 10.62 -6.61 23.66
N TYR A 189 9.96 -6.71 22.51
CA TYR A 189 8.89 -7.66 22.23
C TYR A 189 9.41 -8.73 21.28
N TYR A 190 8.87 -9.93 21.41
CA TYR A 190 9.25 -11.05 20.56
C TYR A 190 8.03 -11.87 20.19
N LEU A 191 8.02 -12.42 18.98
CA LEU A 191 7.09 -13.45 18.55
C LEU A 191 7.75 -14.83 18.72
N PRO A 192 7.24 -15.72 19.59
CA PRO A 192 7.74 -17.08 19.69
C PRO A 192 7.39 -17.89 18.44
N LEU A 193 8.39 -18.53 17.85
CA LEU A 193 8.25 -19.38 16.68
C LEU A 193 8.74 -20.80 16.98
N ARG A 194 8.20 -21.78 16.27
CA ARG A 194 8.68 -23.18 16.27
C ARG A 194 9.26 -23.50 14.92
N VAL A 195 10.54 -23.79 14.87
CA VAL A 195 11.26 -24.11 13.64
C VAL A 195 11.55 -25.60 13.58
N ASP A 196 11.17 -26.21 12.47
CA ASP A 196 11.53 -27.58 12.12
C ASP A 196 12.47 -27.52 10.91
N LEU A 197 13.79 -27.58 11.20
CA LEU A 197 14.83 -27.52 10.18
C LEU A 197 14.75 -28.74 9.23
N ASP A 198 14.41 -29.91 9.75
CA ASP A 198 14.31 -31.15 8.96
C ASP A 198 13.17 -31.07 7.94
N LYS A 199 12.06 -30.44 8.32
CA LYS A 199 10.89 -30.25 7.45
C LYS A 199 10.88 -28.94 6.68
N ALA A 200 11.84 -28.05 6.92
CA ALA A 200 11.85 -26.68 6.42
C ALA A 200 10.52 -25.93 6.70
N THR A 201 10.01 -26.02 7.93
CA THR A 201 8.76 -25.34 8.31
C THR A 201 8.93 -24.44 9.53
N VAL A 202 8.20 -23.33 9.55
CA VAL A 202 8.12 -22.39 10.68
C VAL A 202 6.66 -22.25 11.11
N LEU A 203 6.37 -22.62 12.36
CA LEU A 203 5.03 -22.50 12.95
C LEU A 203 4.97 -21.30 13.89
N GLY A 204 3.79 -20.67 13.96
CA GLY A 204 3.55 -19.47 14.77
C GLY A 204 3.73 -18.15 14.01
N LEU A 205 4.14 -18.21 12.74
CA LEU A 205 4.13 -17.05 11.85
C LEU A 205 2.70 -16.71 11.40
N PRO A 206 2.34 -15.42 11.35
CA PRO A 206 1.16 -14.95 10.63
C PRO A 206 1.21 -15.37 9.16
N VAL A 207 0.04 -15.67 8.57
CA VAL A 207 -0.07 -16.10 7.17
C VAL A 207 0.53 -15.07 6.20
N ASN A 208 0.32 -13.78 6.48
CA ASN A 208 0.86 -12.67 5.70
C ASN A 208 2.38 -12.47 5.86
N TRP A 209 3.04 -13.22 6.75
CA TRP A 209 4.49 -13.22 6.96
C TRP A 209 5.14 -14.54 6.49
N SER A 210 4.42 -15.37 5.74
CA SER A 210 4.90 -16.67 5.25
C SER A 210 6.17 -16.57 4.40
N HIS A 211 6.38 -15.46 3.68
CA HIS A 211 7.60 -15.20 2.91
C HIS A 211 8.87 -15.10 3.77
N LEU A 212 8.74 -14.84 5.08
CA LEU A 212 9.89 -14.85 6.01
C LEU A 212 10.38 -16.26 6.35
N THR A 213 9.65 -17.30 5.97
CA THR A 213 9.96 -18.70 6.33
C THR A 213 11.37 -19.10 5.93
N SER A 214 11.76 -18.87 4.67
CA SER A 214 13.09 -19.23 4.18
C SER A 214 14.19 -18.48 4.91
N LEU A 215 13.98 -17.18 5.16
CA LEU A 215 14.93 -16.33 5.87
C LEU A 215 15.10 -16.76 7.34
N ILE A 216 14.01 -17.09 8.01
CA ILE A 216 14.03 -17.58 9.40
C ILE A 216 14.72 -18.94 9.47
N LEU A 217 14.47 -19.84 8.52
CA LEU A 217 15.14 -21.15 8.46
C LEU A 217 16.65 -20.99 8.30
N GLU A 218 17.08 -20.16 7.35
CA GLU A 218 18.50 -19.88 7.10
C GLU A 218 19.18 -19.28 8.35
N GLU A 219 18.60 -18.24 8.93
CA GLU A 219 19.15 -17.60 10.14
C GLU A 219 19.18 -18.57 11.33
N THR A 220 18.12 -19.39 11.49
CA THR A 220 18.06 -20.40 12.57
C THR A 220 19.14 -21.47 12.39
N GLU A 221 19.36 -21.94 11.16
CA GLU A 221 20.40 -22.92 10.85
C GLU A 221 21.79 -22.36 11.14
N GLN A 222 22.08 -21.12 10.71
CA GLN A 222 23.34 -20.45 10.99
C GLN A 222 23.59 -20.28 12.49
N GLU A 223 22.61 -19.76 13.23
CA GLU A 223 22.71 -19.56 14.67
C GLU A 223 22.82 -20.88 15.46
N TYR A 224 22.19 -21.95 14.97
CA TYR A 224 22.29 -23.30 15.54
C TYR A 224 23.69 -23.90 15.32
N GLN A 225 24.23 -23.79 14.10
CA GLN A 225 25.59 -24.25 13.77
C GLN A 225 26.66 -23.49 14.57
N ASN A 226 26.46 -22.18 14.77
CA ASN A 226 27.34 -21.32 15.55
C ASN A 226 27.21 -21.51 17.07
N GLN A 227 26.31 -22.39 17.55
CA GLN A 227 26.01 -22.61 18.98
C GLN A 227 25.65 -21.32 19.74
N SER A 228 25.16 -20.31 19.04
CA SER A 228 24.81 -18.99 19.59
C SER A 228 23.44 -19.02 20.26
N LEU A 229 22.49 -19.78 19.69
CA LEU A 229 21.25 -20.13 20.36
C LEU A 229 21.54 -21.11 21.51
N ALA A 230 20.79 -20.99 22.61
CA ALA A 230 20.90 -21.84 23.80
C ALA A 230 20.48 -23.32 23.59
N SER A 231 20.66 -23.82 22.36
CA SER A 231 20.46 -25.18 21.86
C SER A 231 21.06 -26.22 22.80
N GLY A 232 20.25 -27.16 23.29
CA GLY A 232 20.72 -28.28 24.12
C GLY A 232 20.98 -27.95 25.59
N SER A 233 20.65 -26.73 26.05
CA SER A 233 20.80 -26.36 27.47
C SER A 233 19.50 -26.56 28.26
N ALA A 234 19.61 -26.73 29.59
CA ALA A 234 18.48 -26.68 30.51
C ALA A 234 17.66 -25.37 30.41
N ALA A 235 18.23 -24.32 29.81
CA ALA A 235 17.51 -23.08 29.54
C ALA A 235 16.52 -23.23 28.37
N GLN A 236 16.84 -24.04 27.35
CA GLN A 236 15.92 -24.33 26.25
C GLN A 236 14.71 -25.13 26.74
N GLU A 237 14.88 -26.12 27.61
CA GLU A 237 13.75 -26.86 28.18
C GLU A 237 12.79 -25.97 28.98
N ARG A 238 13.35 -25.02 29.76
CA ARG A 238 12.57 -24.02 30.49
C ARG A 238 11.85 -23.06 29.54
N PHE A 239 12.51 -22.67 28.46
CA PHE A 239 11.92 -21.82 27.42
C PHE A 239 10.77 -22.53 26.70
N ASP A 240 10.98 -23.77 26.27
CA ASP A 240 9.95 -24.62 25.66
C ASP A 240 8.75 -24.83 26.60
N LYS A 241 9.00 -25.07 27.90
CA LYS A 241 7.94 -25.16 28.91
C LYS A 241 7.17 -23.86 29.04
N MET A 242 7.88 -22.72 29.06
CA MET A 242 7.25 -21.39 29.10
C MET A 242 6.34 -21.18 27.90
N ILE A 243 6.79 -21.47 26.68
CA ILE A 243 5.99 -21.27 25.46
C ILE A 243 4.74 -22.14 25.49
N LYS A 244 4.86 -23.42 25.90
CA LYS A 244 3.72 -24.33 26.04
C LYS A 244 2.70 -23.86 27.09
N GLU A 245 3.15 -23.39 28.25
CA GLU A 245 2.26 -22.81 29.27
C GLU A 245 1.53 -21.58 28.76
N TRP A 246 2.26 -20.71 28.05
CA TRP A 246 1.74 -19.47 27.53
C TRP A 246 0.71 -19.69 26.41
N GLN A 247 0.94 -20.66 25.52
CA GLN A 247 -0.04 -21.08 24.52
C GLN A 247 -1.33 -21.60 25.16
N ARG A 248 -1.23 -22.45 26.19
CA ARG A 248 -2.40 -22.97 26.92
C ARG A 248 -3.24 -21.88 27.59
N GLU A 249 -2.57 -20.89 28.19
CA GLU A 249 -3.28 -19.78 28.82
C GLU A 249 -4.01 -18.93 27.78
N ARG A 250 -3.42 -18.76 26.60
CA ARG A 250 -4.06 -18.04 25.50
C ARG A 250 -5.26 -18.78 24.92
N ASP A 251 -5.13 -20.08 24.69
CA ASP A 251 -6.22 -20.91 24.16
C ASP A 251 -7.46 -20.87 25.07
N ARG A 252 -7.29 -20.56 26.36
CA ARG A 252 -8.40 -20.31 27.29
C ARG A 252 -9.06 -18.94 27.09
N VAL A 253 -8.29 -17.91 26.74
CA VAL A 253 -8.76 -16.52 26.62
C VAL A 253 -9.32 -16.23 25.21
N ARG A 254 -8.74 -16.77 24.14
CA ARG A 254 -9.20 -16.55 22.76
C ARG A 254 -10.38 -17.48 22.39
N ARG A 255 -11.57 -17.14 22.88
CA ARG A 255 -12.87 -17.64 22.34
C ARG A 255 -13.69 -16.59 21.58
N SER A 256 -13.14 -15.40 21.30
CA SER A 256 -13.78 -14.44 20.40
C SER A 256 -12.86 -14.03 19.25
N SER A 257 -13.51 -13.84 18.10
CA SER A 257 -13.02 -13.75 16.74
C SER A 257 -11.85 -12.78 16.50
N VAL A 258 -10.77 -13.29 15.90
CA VAL A 258 -9.84 -12.47 15.13
C VAL A 258 -10.41 -12.42 13.70
N GLN A 259 -10.95 -11.27 13.29
CA GLN A 259 -11.21 -11.02 11.89
C GLN A 259 -9.86 -10.88 11.19
N ALA A 260 -9.59 -11.78 10.24
CA ALA A 260 -8.42 -11.70 9.38
C ALA A 260 -8.40 -10.34 8.67
N ALA A 261 -7.24 -9.71 8.59
CA ALA A 261 -7.09 -8.48 7.82
C ALA A 261 -7.49 -8.75 6.37
N GLU A 262 -8.51 -8.03 5.90
CA GLU A 262 -9.05 -8.19 4.56
C GLU A 262 -8.05 -7.64 3.52
N LEU A 263 -7.89 -8.38 2.44
CA LEU A 263 -7.00 -8.04 1.34
C LEU A 263 -7.48 -6.73 0.67
N VAL A 264 -6.65 -5.70 0.62
CA VAL A 264 -7.02 -4.45 -0.09
C VAL A 264 -6.54 -4.54 -1.53
N THR A 265 -7.49 -4.69 -2.46
CA THR A 265 -7.25 -4.56 -3.90
C THR A 265 -7.36 -3.08 -4.30
N VAL A 266 -6.41 -2.60 -5.10
CA VAL A 266 -6.45 -1.24 -5.66
C VAL A 266 -6.74 -1.37 -7.15
N PRO A 267 -7.85 -0.83 -7.66
CA PRO A 267 -8.12 -0.87 -9.09
C PRO A 267 -7.09 -0.01 -9.83
N CYS A 268 -6.47 -0.57 -10.86
CA CYS A 268 -5.66 0.20 -11.81
C CYS A 268 -6.48 0.51 -13.06
N VAL A 269 -6.13 1.57 -13.76
CA VAL A 269 -6.82 1.98 -14.99
C VAL A 269 -6.08 1.48 -16.22
N GLU A 270 -4.74 1.46 -16.17
CA GLU A 270 -3.89 1.13 -17.31
C GLU A 270 -2.58 0.52 -16.82
N THR A 271 -2.00 -0.36 -17.62
CA THR A 271 -0.70 -1.00 -17.37
C THR A 271 0.23 -0.80 -18.56
N ALA A 272 1.53 -0.73 -18.28
CA ALA A 272 2.60 -0.71 -19.27
C ALA A 272 3.64 -1.78 -18.89
N LEU A 273 4.25 -2.39 -19.91
CA LEU A 273 5.30 -3.40 -19.74
C LEU A 273 6.68 -2.93 -20.19
N LEU A 274 6.73 -2.00 -21.13
CA LEU A 274 7.96 -1.49 -21.71
C LEU A 274 8.29 -0.11 -21.15
N ALA A 275 9.58 0.18 -20.95
CA ALA A 275 10.04 1.43 -20.35
C ALA A 275 9.56 2.67 -21.11
N GLY A 276 9.45 2.59 -22.44
CA GLY A 276 8.93 3.68 -23.26
C GLY A 276 7.46 3.99 -22.95
N ASP A 277 6.64 2.96 -22.75
CA ASP A 277 5.22 3.11 -22.41
C ASP A 277 5.05 3.53 -20.95
N SER A 278 5.83 2.97 -20.04
CA SER A 278 5.86 3.37 -18.63
C SER A 278 6.26 4.84 -18.46
N ARG A 279 7.22 5.31 -19.25
CA ARG A 279 7.59 6.72 -19.34
C ARG A 279 6.43 7.56 -19.88
N ARG A 280 5.78 7.16 -20.97
CA ARG A 280 4.64 7.90 -21.54
C ARG A 280 3.47 8.00 -20.56
N LEU A 281 3.20 6.94 -19.80
CA LEU A 281 2.21 6.98 -18.72
C LEU A 281 2.58 8.03 -17.68
N ALA A 282 3.83 8.03 -17.21
CA ALA A 282 4.31 9.00 -16.22
C ALA A 282 4.25 10.44 -16.77
N GLU A 283 4.67 10.65 -18.02
CA GLU A 283 4.60 11.95 -18.71
C GLU A 283 3.17 12.45 -18.82
N ARG A 284 2.21 11.60 -19.20
CA ARG A 284 0.79 11.97 -19.27
C ARG A 284 0.24 12.34 -17.90
N ALA A 285 0.55 11.56 -16.86
CA ALA A 285 0.13 11.86 -15.49
C ALA A 285 0.69 13.20 -14.99
N LEU A 286 1.94 13.53 -15.33
CA LEU A 286 2.59 14.80 -14.97
C LEU A 286 2.15 15.97 -15.86
N ALA A 287 1.75 15.72 -17.11
CA ALA A 287 1.17 16.74 -17.98
C ALA A 287 -0.14 17.29 -17.42
N ASP A 288 -0.96 16.43 -16.81
CA ASP A 288 -2.24 16.81 -16.19
C ASP A 288 -2.11 17.47 -14.81
N ALA A 289 -0.89 17.59 -14.27
CA ALA A 289 -0.65 18.20 -12.95
C ALA A 289 -1.03 19.69 -12.95
N THR A 290 -1.89 20.10 -12.02
CA THR A 290 -2.38 21.49 -11.92
C THR A 290 -1.77 22.27 -10.77
N THR A 291 -1.48 21.61 -9.64
CA THR A 291 -0.98 22.29 -8.43
C THR A 291 0.33 21.75 -7.92
N HIS A 292 0.44 20.42 -7.75
CA HIS A 292 1.62 19.78 -7.20
C HIS A 292 1.90 18.44 -7.88
N ALA A 293 3.17 18.10 -7.97
CA ALA A 293 3.66 16.80 -8.43
C ALA A 293 4.77 16.30 -7.48
N LEU A 294 4.75 15.00 -7.20
CA LEU A 294 5.80 14.27 -6.49
C LEU A 294 6.47 13.33 -7.47
N ILE A 295 7.79 13.32 -7.44
CA ILE A 295 8.62 12.38 -8.16
C ILE A 295 9.42 11.61 -7.10
N VAL A 296 9.21 10.29 -7.00
CA VAL A 296 9.98 9.42 -6.10
C VAL A 296 10.80 8.46 -6.94
N ILE A 297 12.09 8.39 -6.62
CA ILE A 297 13.06 7.58 -7.37
C ILE A 297 13.95 6.81 -6.40
N SER A 298 13.84 5.49 -6.47
CA SER A 298 14.59 4.54 -5.66
C SER A 298 16.03 4.35 -6.13
N GLN A 299 16.27 4.46 -7.43
CA GLN A 299 17.59 4.32 -8.03
C GLN A 299 17.84 5.44 -9.01
N LEU A 300 19.00 6.08 -8.92
CA LEU A 300 19.40 7.18 -9.80
C LEU A 300 20.57 6.73 -10.68
N ASP A 301 20.41 6.91 -11.98
CA ASP A 301 21.48 6.91 -12.96
C ASP A 301 21.65 8.30 -13.63
N ASP A 302 22.63 8.42 -14.52
CA ASP A 302 22.90 9.68 -15.23
C ASP A 302 21.72 10.20 -16.04
N HIS A 303 21.02 9.27 -16.68
CA HIS A 303 19.90 9.55 -17.58
C HIS A 303 18.66 10.00 -16.80
N GLN A 304 18.36 9.33 -15.70
CA GLN A 304 17.27 9.67 -14.79
C GLN A 304 17.52 11.03 -14.14
N VAL A 305 18.74 11.34 -13.71
CA VAL A 305 19.06 12.68 -13.17
C VAL A 305 18.75 13.76 -14.20
N ALA A 306 19.20 13.60 -15.45
CA ALA A 306 18.91 14.55 -16.52
C ALA A 306 17.40 14.70 -16.75
N ARG A 307 16.67 13.57 -16.78
CA ARG A 307 15.22 13.57 -17.00
C ARG A 307 14.45 14.23 -15.85
N VAL A 308 14.83 13.99 -14.61
CA VAL A 308 14.24 14.64 -13.42
C VAL A 308 14.37 16.15 -13.51
N ILE A 309 15.55 16.65 -13.91
CA ILE A 309 15.81 18.08 -14.03
C ILE A 309 14.91 18.70 -15.10
N GLU A 310 14.78 18.04 -16.25
CA GLU A 310 13.93 18.46 -17.37
C GLU A 310 12.45 18.52 -16.95
N VAL A 311 11.94 17.42 -16.39
CA VAL A 311 10.55 17.30 -15.94
C VAL A 311 10.24 18.32 -14.83
N ALA A 312 11.14 18.49 -13.86
CA ALA A 312 10.97 19.48 -12.80
C ALA A 312 10.97 20.92 -13.35
N ALA A 313 11.81 21.20 -14.35
CA ALA A 313 11.84 22.52 -14.99
C ALA A 313 10.55 22.79 -15.80
N ASP A 314 10.03 21.80 -16.53
CA ASP A 314 8.76 21.89 -17.26
C ASP A 314 7.60 22.21 -16.32
N LEU A 315 7.38 21.36 -15.30
CA LEU A 315 6.32 21.53 -14.30
C LEU A 315 6.39 22.90 -13.62
N ARG A 316 7.60 23.32 -13.25
CA ARG A 316 7.84 24.62 -12.64
C ARG A 316 7.47 25.79 -13.57
N SER A 317 7.76 25.67 -14.87
CA SER A 317 7.43 26.69 -15.87
C SER A 317 5.91 26.88 -16.01
N ARG A 318 5.15 25.80 -15.80
CA ARG A 318 3.68 25.79 -15.74
C ARG A 318 3.12 26.30 -14.40
N GLY A 319 3.98 26.61 -13.42
CA GLY A 319 3.58 27.06 -12.09
C GLY A 319 3.23 25.93 -11.11
N VAL A 320 3.46 24.67 -11.49
CA VAL A 320 3.24 23.50 -10.63
C VAL A 320 4.36 23.39 -9.59
N GLY A 321 4.01 23.10 -8.34
CA GLY A 321 4.98 22.77 -7.30
C GLY A 321 5.53 21.35 -7.48
N VAL A 322 6.84 21.18 -7.46
CA VAL A 322 7.49 19.88 -7.66
C VAL A 322 8.25 19.48 -6.41
N ASP A 323 7.96 18.29 -5.91
CA ASP A 323 8.72 17.66 -4.84
C ASP A 323 9.45 16.43 -5.41
N VAL A 324 10.76 16.32 -5.15
CA VAL A 324 11.58 15.20 -5.61
C VAL A 324 12.14 14.46 -4.40
N LEU A 325 11.78 13.19 -4.25
CA LEU A 325 12.34 12.27 -3.28
C LEU A 325 13.24 11.26 -3.97
N TRP A 326 14.44 11.04 -3.43
CA TRP A 326 15.36 10.04 -3.95
C TRP A 326 16.13 9.28 -2.87
N SER A 327 16.51 8.04 -3.16
CA SER A 327 17.20 7.11 -2.24
C SER A 327 18.45 6.48 -2.85
N CYS A 328 19.40 7.28 -3.34
CA CYS A 328 20.68 6.77 -3.83
C CYS A 328 21.74 6.83 -2.72
N ALA A 329 22.13 5.67 -2.19
CA ALA A 329 23.03 5.61 -1.03
C ALA A 329 24.53 5.74 -1.37
N ASN A 330 24.96 5.42 -2.59
CA ASN A 330 26.38 5.07 -2.83
C ASN A 330 27.14 5.95 -3.84
N ASP A 331 26.47 6.82 -4.62
CA ASP A 331 27.14 7.67 -5.61
C ASP A 331 27.05 9.16 -5.23
N GLU A 332 28.08 9.63 -4.54
CA GLU A 332 28.18 11.03 -4.09
C GLU A 332 28.30 12.02 -5.26
N ALA A 333 28.82 11.61 -6.42
CA ALA A 333 28.94 12.47 -7.60
C ALA A 333 27.56 12.69 -8.26
N LEU A 334 26.79 11.62 -8.46
CA LEU A 334 25.41 11.68 -8.93
C LEU A 334 24.55 12.54 -8.00
N ARG A 335 24.67 12.32 -6.69
CA ARG A 335 23.98 13.10 -5.66
C ARG A 335 24.28 14.59 -5.78
N LYS A 336 25.57 14.96 -5.80
CA LYS A 336 25.98 16.37 -5.93
C LYS A 336 25.45 16.99 -7.20
N ARG A 337 25.49 16.27 -8.32
CA ARG A 337 24.97 16.77 -9.59
C ARG A 337 23.47 16.99 -9.53
N LEU A 338 22.70 16.04 -9.01
CA LEU A 338 21.24 16.17 -8.85
C LEU A 338 20.90 17.37 -7.95
N VAL A 339 21.51 17.46 -6.76
CA VAL A 339 21.28 18.54 -5.80
C VAL A 339 21.63 19.91 -6.39
N ASN A 340 22.77 20.02 -7.07
CA ASN A 340 23.20 21.26 -7.72
C ASN A 340 22.25 21.66 -8.86
N ALA A 341 21.83 20.70 -9.68
CA ALA A 341 20.94 20.96 -10.80
C ALA A 341 19.53 21.34 -10.34
N LEU A 342 18.96 20.64 -9.36
CA LEU A 342 17.67 21.01 -8.76
C LEU A 342 17.76 22.36 -8.03
N GLY A 343 18.89 22.66 -7.38
CA GLY A 343 19.18 23.96 -6.78
C GLY A 343 19.20 25.09 -7.82
N ALA A 344 19.85 24.87 -8.98
CA ALA A 344 19.83 25.81 -10.10
C ALA A 344 18.43 25.97 -10.69
N THR A 345 17.68 24.87 -10.81
CA THR A 345 16.28 24.90 -11.23
C THR A 345 15.41 25.68 -10.26
N ARG A 346 15.73 25.76 -8.95
CA ARG A 346 15.02 26.59 -7.96
C ARG A 346 15.34 28.10 -8.09
N ALA A 347 16.55 28.47 -8.49
CA ALA A 347 17.02 29.87 -8.50
C ALA A 347 16.40 30.75 -9.59
N LYS A 348 15.89 30.17 -10.68
CA LYS A 348 15.21 30.92 -11.76
C LYS A 348 13.95 31.59 -11.18
N GLY A 349 13.58 32.82 -11.55
CA GLY A 349 12.42 33.55 -11.01
C GLY A 349 11.03 33.01 -11.39
N LEU A 350 10.87 31.70 -11.59
CA LEU A 350 9.62 31.06 -12.00
C LEU A 350 8.65 30.88 -10.83
N LYS A 351 7.34 30.88 -11.13
CA LYS A 351 6.25 30.83 -10.13
C LYS A 351 6.20 29.53 -9.33
N GLY A 352 6.51 28.39 -9.93
CA GLY A 352 6.52 27.09 -9.24
C GLY A 352 7.67 26.96 -8.23
N LYS A 353 7.47 26.13 -7.19
CA LYS A 353 8.50 25.80 -6.19
C LYS A 353 9.04 24.39 -6.46
N VAL A 354 10.34 24.20 -6.24
CA VAL A 354 10.96 22.86 -6.30
C VAL A 354 11.55 22.56 -4.93
N LEU A 355 11.09 21.48 -4.28
CA LEU A 355 11.69 20.93 -3.07
C LEU A 355 12.28 19.56 -3.39
N PHE A 356 13.37 19.23 -2.72
CA PHE A 356 14.05 17.94 -2.86
C PHE A 356 14.81 17.62 -1.59
N ASN A 357 14.96 16.33 -1.28
CA ASN A 357 15.82 15.90 -0.18
C ASN A 357 17.30 16.05 -0.58
N ARG A 358 18.17 16.48 0.33
CA ARG A 358 19.64 16.55 0.08
C ARG A 358 20.34 15.30 0.57
N THR A 359 19.76 14.60 1.53
CA THR A 359 20.20 13.30 2.01
C THR A 359 19.27 12.22 1.48
N PRO A 360 19.81 11.08 1.00
CA PRO A 360 18.97 10.00 0.50
C PRO A 360 17.99 9.54 1.58
N THR A 361 16.74 9.30 1.18
CA THR A 361 15.75 8.67 2.04
C THR A 361 15.79 7.15 1.88
N ASP A 362 15.01 6.41 2.66
CA ASP A 362 14.83 4.97 2.46
C ASP A 362 13.65 4.65 1.50
N ALA A 363 13.36 5.52 0.52
CA ALA A 363 12.32 5.24 -0.45
C ALA A 363 12.66 3.97 -1.24
N LEU A 364 11.75 2.99 -1.27
CA LEU A 364 11.98 1.68 -1.89
C LEU A 364 11.32 1.50 -3.26
N ALA A 365 10.71 2.56 -3.79
CA ALA A 365 10.00 2.46 -5.06
C ALA A 365 10.05 3.73 -5.88
N ASP A 366 9.78 3.52 -7.17
CA ASP A 366 9.66 4.54 -8.18
C ASP A 366 8.18 4.84 -8.43
N PHE A 367 7.79 6.10 -8.28
CA PHE A 367 6.48 6.55 -8.72
C PHE A 367 6.45 8.06 -8.97
N VAL A 368 5.48 8.47 -9.79
CA VAL A 368 5.08 9.86 -9.93
C VAL A 368 3.65 10.01 -9.44
N LEU A 369 3.37 11.07 -8.69
CA LEU A 369 2.04 11.37 -8.16
C LEU A 369 1.71 12.84 -8.47
N ALA A 370 0.60 13.08 -9.15
CA ALA A 370 0.18 14.40 -9.57
C ALA A 370 -1.19 14.75 -9.00
N ALA A 371 -1.33 15.99 -8.53
CA ALA A 371 -2.61 16.59 -8.19
C ALA A 371 -3.20 17.25 -9.44
N THR A 372 -4.30 16.70 -9.96
CA THR A 372 -5.02 17.23 -11.15
C THR A 372 -6.34 17.89 -10.73
N ASP A 373 -7.02 18.54 -11.68
CA ASP A 373 -8.39 19.06 -11.51
C ASP A 373 -9.43 17.93 -11.37
N LYS A 374 -9.19 16.77 -11.98
CA LYS A 374 -10.06 15.57 -11.92
C LYS A 374 -9.77 14.66 -10.71
N GLY A 375 -8.84 15.03 -9.85
CA GLY A 375 -8.39 14.24 -8.70
C GLY A 375 -6.93 13.80 -8.80
N PRO A 376 -6.40 13.09 -7.79
CA PRO A 376 -5.03 12.60 -7.83
C PRO A 376 -4.86 11.50 -8.89
N VAL A 377 -3.68 11.45 -9.49
CA VAL A 377 -3.25 10.37 -10.39
C VAL A 377 -1.82 9.98 -10.06
N ALA A 378 -1.51 8.68 -10.06
CA ALA A 378 -0.13 8.23 -9.96
C ALA A 378 0.22 7.16 -10.98
N VAL A 379 1.49 7.12 -11.35
CA VAL A 379 2.09 6.02 -12.08
C VAL A 379 3.15 5.40 -11.19
N MET A 380 3.02 4.12 -10.91
CA MET A 380 3.92 3.34 -10.06
C MET A 380 4.57 2.25 -10.89
N GLY A 381 5.87 2.04 -10.73
CA GLY A 381 6.59 1.04 -11.51
C GLY A 381 8.01 1.45 -11.82
N THR A 382 8.70 0.68 -12.64
CA THR A 382 10.10 0.96 -13.00
C THR A 382 10.19 1.79 -14.28
N GLY A 383 11.33 2.46 -14.49
CA GLY A 383 11.66 3.14 -15.76
C GLY A 383 10.74 4.30 -16.13
N LEU A 384 10.04 4.87 -15.15
CA LEU A 384 9.12 6.00 -15.31
C LEU A 384 9.80 7.25 -15.89
N LEU A 385 11.12 7.36 -15.70
CA LEU A 385 11.96 8.45 -16.17
C LEU A 385 13.11 7.94 -17.06
N SER A 386 12.90 6.81 -17.73
CA SER A 386 13.87 6.21 -18.65
C SER A 386 14.14 7.09 -19.88
N VAL A 387 15.24 6.87 -20.58
CA VAL A 387 15.55 7.57 -21.85
C VAL A 387 15.15 6.74 -23.07
N ALA A 388 14.98 7.37 -24.23
CA ALA A 388 14.49 6.73 -25.46
C ALA A 388 15.28 5.46 -25.84
N ALA A 389 16.58 5.43 -25.55
CA ALA A 389 17.45 4.28 -25.78
C ALA A 389 17.01 3.03 -24.97
N GLN A 390 16.31 3.21 -23.85
CA GLN A 390 15.83 2.16 -22.97
C GLN A 390 14.37 1.77 -23.28
N ASP A 391 13.70 2.37 -24.26
CA ASP A 391 12.25 2.21 -24.47
C ASP A 391 11.79 0.76 -24.63
N LYS A 392 12.66 -0.12 -25.14
CA LYS A 392 12.40 -1.55 -25.33
C LYS A 392 12.70 -2.42 -24.10
N ALA A 393 13.23 -1.83 -23.02
CA ALA A 393 13.51 -2.56 -21.79
C ALA A 393 12.19 -2.92 -21.08
N LEU A 394 12.14 -4.11 -20.50
CA LEU A 394 11.02 -4.53 -19.66
C LEU A 394 11.06 -3.70 -18.37
N SER A 395 9.97 -2.99 -18.13
CA SER A 395 9.89 -1.98 -17.09
C SER A 395 8.43 -1.75 -16.73
N PRO A 396 7.79 -2.68 -15.99
CA PRO A 396 6.36 -2.63 -15.75
C PRO A 396 5.97 -1.40 -14.94
N ALA A 397 4.84 -0.79 -15.32
CA ALA A 397 4.21 0.31 -14.60
C ALA A 397 2.69 0.24 -14.65
N VAL A 398 2.04 0.85 -13.67
CA VAL A 398 0.58 0.92 -13.55
C VAL A 398 0.12 2.34 -13.27
N LEU A 399 -0.96 2.74 -13.93
CA LEU A 399 -1.67 3.99 -13.67
C LEU A 399 -2.79 3.74 -12.66
N VAL A 400 -2.78 4.51 -11.57
CA VAL A 400 -3.78 4.43 -10.51
C VAL A 400 -4.51 5.76 -10.38
N ARG A 401 -5.84 5.69 -10.26
CA ARG A 401 -6.74 6.82 -9.98
C ARG A 401 -7.58 6.62 -8.71
N ASP A 402 -7.40 5.50 -8.02
CA ASP A 402 -8.09 5.26 -6.75
C ASP A 402 -7.64 6.27 -5.69
N VAL A 403 -8.51 7.22 -5.36
CA VAL A 403 -8.19 8.33 -4.47
C VAL A 403 -7.75 7.84 -3.10
N ARG A 404 -8.29 6.72 -2.61
CA ARG A 404 -7.90 6.15 -1.30
C ARG A 404 -6.47 5.62 -1.34
N GLY A 405 -6.14 4.78 -2.31
CA GLY A 405 -4.78 4.28 -2.53
C GLY A 405 -3.76 5.40 -2.75
N LEU A 406 -4.13 6.43 -3.53
CA LEU A 406 -3.26 7.58 -3.79
C LEU A 406 -3.06 8.48 -2.56
N SER A 407 -4.07 8.59 -1.71
CA SER A 407 -3.94 9.28 -0.43
C SER A 407 -2.96 8.55 0.49
N ASN A 408 -3.06 7.22 0.58
CA ASN A 408 -2.09 6.41 1.32
C ASN A 408 -0.67 6.58 0.76
N LEU A 409 -0.51 6.66 -0.56
CA LEU A 409 0.78 6.92 -1.21
C LEU A 409 1.34 8.31 -0.85
N ALA A 410 0.50 9.34 -0.83
CA ALA A 410 0.88 10.68 -0.37
C ALA A 410 1.27 10.70 1.11
N LEU A 411 0.55 9.97 1.96
CA LEU A 411 0.89 9.85 3.38
C LEU A 411 2.21 9.09 3.59
N LEU A 412 2.45 8.04 2.81
CA LEU A 412 3.73 7.33 2.77
C LEU A 412 4.87 8.29 2.38
N ALA A 413 4.70 9.06 1.31
CA ALA A 413 5.68 10.07 0.91
C ALA A 413 5.90 11.12 2.01
N SER A 414 4.84 11.55 2.70
CA SER A 414 4.97 12.47 3.83
C SER A 414 5.88 11.91 4.92
N GLY A 415 5.77 10.63 5.28
CA GLY A 415 6.63 10.08 6.33
C GLY A 415 8.08 9.88 5.88
N TRP A 416 8.33 9.61 4.59
CA TRP A 416 9.69 9.64 4.04
C TRP A 416 10.32 11.01 4.11
N TRP A 417 9.54 12.07 3.82
CA TRP A 417 9.99 13.44 4.04
C TRP A 417 10.35 13.68 5.50
N GLN A 418 9.50 13.30 6.46
CA GLN A 418 9.83 13.49 7.88
C GLN A 418 11.07 12.76 8.37
N GLY A 419 11.42 11.65 7.73
CA GLY A 419 12.67 10.94 8.00
C GLY A 419 13.90 11.68 7.48
N SER A 420 13.74 12.63 6.55
CA SER A 420 14.85 13.39 6.01
C SER A 420 15.31 14.49 6.98
N PRO A 421 16.62 14.62 7.27
CA PRO A 421 17.18 15.69 8.11
C PRO A 421 17.17 17.09 7.47
N ASP A 422 16.53 17.28 6.31
CA ASP A 422 16.55 18.56 5.58
C ASP A 422 15.56 19.60 6.14
N ASP A 423 15.96 20.88 6.17
CA ASP A 423 15.10 21.98 6.65
C ASP A 423 13.78 22.13 5.88
N ASN A 424 13.76 21.76 4.59
CA ASN A 424 12.55 21.85 3.76
C ASN A 424 11.65 20.61 3.88
N ALA A 425 12.11 19.57 4.58
CA ALA A 425 11.40 18.30 4.66
C ALA A 425 10.06 18.43 5.37
N GLU A 426 9.97 19.26 6.41
CA GLU A 426 8.72 19.48 7.15
C GLU A 426 7.64 20.12 6.28
N LEU A 427 8.01 21.05 5.40
CA LEU A 427 7.08 21.70 4.47
C LEU A 427 6.53 20.72 3.44
N ALA A 428 7.39 19.88 2.85
CA ALA A 428 6.97 18.85 1.91
C ALA A 428 6.12 17.77 2.61
N ALA A 429 6.55 17.30 3.77
CA ALA A 429 5.79 16.35 4.58
C ALA A 429 4.38 16.86 4.92
N SER A 430 4.28 18.09 5.43
CA SER A 430 2.99 18.69 5.81
C SER A 430 2.07 18.86 4.60
N ARG A 431 2.63 19.21 3.44
CA ARG A 431 1.87 19.32 2.19
C ARG A 431 1.28 17.99 1.74
N TRP A 432 2.09 16.94 1.64
CA TRP A 432 1.60 15.63 1.19
C TRP A 432 0.63 15.00 2.19
N ARG A 433 0.82 15.24 3.49
CA ARG A 433 -0.17 14.90 4.51
C ARG A 433 -1.49 15.63 4.28
N HIS A 434 -1.45 16.95 4.08
CA HIS A 434 -2.67 17.73 3.86
C HIS A 434 -3.39 17.35 2.57
N LEU A 435 -2.65 17.07 1.48
CA LEU A 435 -3.23 16.55 0.25
C LEU A 435 -3.89 15.18 0.46
N SER A 436 -3.22 14.27 1.18
CA SER A 436 -3.82 12.97 1.56
C SER A 436 -5.12 13.16 2.34
N GLU A 437 -5.12 13.96 3.40
CA GLU A 437 -6.30 14.22 4.23
C GLU A 437 -7.44 14.80 3.38
N ARG A 438 -7.12 15.80 2.55
CA ARG A 438 -8.07 16.45 1.64
C ARG A 438 -8.64 15.47 0.63
N TRP A 439 -7.83 14.63 0.01
CA TRP A 439 -8.28 13.66 -0.99
C TRP A 439 -9.16 12.56 -0.40
N VAL A 440 -8.79 12.02 0.77
CA VAL A 440 -9.66 11.06 1.48
C VAL A 440 -10.97 11.71 1.86
N GLU A 441 -10.93 12.94 2.38
CA GLU A 441 -12.13 13.69 2.74
C GLU A 441 -12.98 13.97 1.50
N GLU A 442 -12.42 14.48 0.40
CA GLU A 442 -13.12 14.69 -0.87
C GLU A 442 -13.71 13.40 -1.46
N ALA A 443 -12.99 12.27 -1.39
CA ALA A 443 -13.48 10.97 -1.87
C ALA A 443 -14.62 10.43 -1.01
N ALA A 444 -14.50 10.53 0.31
CA ALA A 444 -15.59 10.20 1.23
C ALA A 444 -16.79 11.15 1.03
N LEU A 445 -16.52 12.44 0.77
CA LEU A 445 -17.52 13.50 0.55
C LEU A 445 -18.29 13.36 -0.75
N SER A 446 -17.63 12.95 -1.82
CA SER A 446 -18.23 12.89 -3.15
C SER A 446 -19.15 11.70 -3.33
N GLY A 447 -19.17 10.75 -2.37
CA GLY A 447 -19.94 9.51 -2.47
C GLY A 447 -19.60 8.72 -3.74
N ALA A 448 -18.45 9.01 -4.36
CA ALA A 448 -18.00 8.38 -5.57
C ALA A 448 -17.72 6.92 -5.22
N ALA A 449 -18.69 6.07 -5.51
CA ALA A 449 -18.38 4.72 -5.94
C ALA A 449 -17.26 4.85 -6.99
N PRO A 450 -16.25 3.96 -6.97
CA PRO A 450 -15.14 4.03 -7.92
C PRO A 450 -15.73 4.27 -9.32
N CYS A 451 -15.34 5.37 -9.96
CA CYS A 451 -15.85 5.81 -11.25
C CYS A 451 -15.80 4.67 -12.27
N THR A 452 -16.89 3.91 -12.40
CA THR A 452 -17.30 3.31 -13.66
C THR A 452 -17.89 4.44 -14.46
N GLU A 453 -17.03 5.29 -15.03
CA GLU A 453 -17.44 6.09 -16.18
C GLU A 453 -17.78 5.07 -17.27
N GLU A 454 -19.08 4.88 -17.52
CA GLU A 454 -19.57 4.16 -18.69
C GLU A 454 -18.90 4.79 -19.91
N ALA A 455 -18.07 4.01 -20.61
CA ALA A 455 -17.51 4.42 -21.88
C ALA A 455 -18.67 4.68 -22.85
N GLU A 456 -18.88 5.95 -23.18
CA GLU A 456 -19.90 6.38 -24.14
C GLU A 456 -19.71 5.66 -25.49
N ALA A 457 -20.76 4.93 -25.86
CA ALA A 457 -21.18 4.42 -27.15
C ALA A 457 -20.28 4.68 -28.39
N SER A 458 -19.83 3.60 -29.04
CA SER A 458 -20.06 3.45 -30.49
C SER A 458 -20.09 1.98 -30.93
N TRP A 459 -21.00 1.71 -31.87
CA TRP A 459 -21.20 0.50 -32.70
C TRP A 459 -22.23 -0.54 -32.25
N ASN A 460 -23.47 -0.31 -32.69
CA ASN A 460 -24.52 -1.32 -32.89
C ASN A 460 -24.16 -2.26 -34.07
N VAL A 461 -24.24 -3.58 -33.86
CA VAL A 461 -24.50 -4.58 -34.90
C VAL A 461 -25.45 -5.66 -34.32
N PRO A 462 -26.45 -6.17 -35.06
CA PRO A 462 -27.49 -7.05 -34.51
C PRO A 462 -27.05 -8.51 -34.42
N THR A 463 -27.39 -9.16 -33.30
CA THR A 463 -27.27 -10.61 -33.06
C THR A 463 -28.57 -11.36 -33.43
N PRO A 464 -28.49 -12.61 -33.91
CA PRO A 464 -29.57 -13.58 -33.77
C PRO A 464 -29.28 -14.62 -32.67
N ASP A 465 -30.24 -14.72 -31.75
CA ASP A 465 -30.74 -15.86 -30.96
C ASP A 465 -29.79 -17.00 -30.54
N VAL A 466 -29.30 -16.93 -29.29
CA VAL A 466 -29.02 -18.08 -28.38
C VAL A 466 -29.22 -17.61 -26.92
N PRO A 467 -29.81 -18.42 -26.00
CA PRO A 467 -30.42 -17.93 -24.76
C PRO A 467 -29.45 -17.72 -23.57
N SER A 468 -29.70 -16.66 -22.80
CA SER A 468 -29.14 -16.34 -21.47
C SER A 468 -29.93 -17.05 -20.34
N PRO A 469 -29.46 -17.12 -19.05
CA PRO A 469 -28.39 -16.32 -18.43
C PRO A 469 -27.44 -17.05 -17.43
N GLN A 470 -26.20 -16.55 -17.29
CA GLN A 470 -25.64 -16.08 -16.00
C GLN A 470 -24.61 -14.96 -16.26
N PRO A 471 -24.63 -13.84 -15.51
CA PRO A 471 -23.88 -12.64 -15.84
C PRO A 471 -22.48 -12.64 -15.21
N VAL A 472 -21.46 -12.63 -16.07
CA VAL A 472 -20.11 -12.13 -15.77
C VAL A 472 -19.72 -11.18 -16.90
N ASN A 473 -19.23 -10.00 -16.49
CA ASN A 473 -18.58 -8.92 -17.24
C ASN A 473 -19.42 -8.00 -18.15
N GLU A 474 -19.38 -6.69 -17.83
CA GLU A 474 -18.95 -5.63 -18.77
C GLU A 474 -18.12 -4.53 -18.06
N ASN A 475 -16.89 -4.34 -18.54
CA ASN A 475 -16.07 -3.11 -18.63
C ASN A 475 -15.60 -2.33 -17.39
N SER A 476 -14.87 -2.99 -16.50
CA SER A 476 -13.74 -2.36 -15.81
C SER A 476 -12.47 -3.15 -16.12
N VAL A 477 -11.37 -2.46 -16.48
CA VAL A 477 -10.04 -3.10 -16.56
C VAL A 477 -9.58 -3.32 -15.12
N THR A 478 -10.08 -4.36 -14.47
CA THR A 478 -9.43 -4.89 -13.27
C THR A 478 -8.14 -5.55 -13.72
N ALA A 479 -6.97 -4.96 -13.44
CA ALA A 479 -5.77 -5.79 -13.39
C ALA A 479 -5.91 -6.69 -12.17
N THR A 480 -6.47 -7.86 -12.41
CA THR A 480 -6.44 -8.95 -11.45
C THR A 480 -5.05 -9.56 -11.55
N LEU A 481 -4.17 -9.23 -10.59
CA LEU A 481 -3.02 -10.08 -10.31
C LEU A 481 -3.58 -11.39 -9.74
N LEU A 482 -3.84 -12.37 -10.61
CA LEU A 482 -4.40 -13.66 -10.23
C LEU A 482 -3.40 -14.40 -9.33
N VAL A 483 -3.71 -14.46 -8.04
CA VAL A 483 -3.11 -15.38 -7.07
C VAL A 483 -4.09 -16.53 -6.87
N GLY A 484 -3.84 -17.64 -7.57
CA GLY A 484 -4.34 -18.96 -7.19
C GLY A 484 -5.49 -19.57 -8.02
N ALA A 485 -5.28 -20.87 -8.27
CA ALA A 485 -6.23 -21.97 -8.43
C ALA A 485 -7.33 -21.94 -9.51
N GLU A 486 -6.94 -21.96 -10.79
CA GLU A 486 -7.70 -22.73 -11.79
C GLU A 486 -6.79 -23.59 -12.69
N GLY A 487 -7.11 -24.89 -12.74
CA GLY A 487 -6.88 -25.73 -13.90
C GLY A 487 -5.68 -26.70 -13.86
N PRO A 488 -5.82 -27.90 -13.29
CA PRO A 488 -4.94 -29.07 -13.56
C PRO A 488 -4.71 -29.36 -15.06
N ALA A 489 -5.58 -28.86 -15.94
CA ALA A 489 -5.47 -28.92 -17.39
C ALA A 489 -4.33 -28.06 -17.97
N ALA A 490 -4.03 -26.90 -17.38
CA ALA A 490 -2.89 -26.06 -17.77
C ALA A 490 -1.56 -26.69 -17.30
N ARG A 491 -1.57 -27.32 -16.11
CA ARG A 491 -0.43 -28.05 -15.55
C ARG A 491 0.04 -29.21 -16.45
N LYS A 492 -0.90 -29.96 -17.07
CA LYS A 492 -0.57 -31.06 -18.00
C LYS A 492 0.07 -30.60 -19.31
N ARG A 493 -0.17 -29.36 -19.75
CA ARG A 493 0.44 -28.81 -20.98
C ARG A 493 1.86 -28.31 -20.77
N LEU A 494 2.19 -27.83 -19.56
CA LEU A 494 3.51 -27.28 -19.20
C LEU A 494 4.55 -28.34 -18.80
N ILE A 495 4.12 -29.44 -18.18
CA ILE A 495 5.01 -30.57 -17.81
C ILE A 495 5.61 -31.27 -19.06
N GLY A 496 5.10 -31.00 -20.25
CA GLY A 496 5.61 -31.54 -21.52
C GLY A 496 6.79 -30.80 -22.16
N SER A 497 7.26 -29.65 -21.62
CA SER A 497 8.36 -28.89 -22.23
C SER A 497 9.75 -29.35 -21.77
N SER A 498 10.69 -29.47 -22.70
CA SER A 498 12.07 -29.95 -22.46
C SER A 498 12.90 -29.04 -21.55
N ALA A 499 12.50 -27.78 -21.38
CA ALA A 499 13.17 -26.80 -20.52
C ALA A 499 12.97 -27.09 -19.02
N ALA A 500 11.78 -27.55 -18.62
CA ALA A 500 11.48 -27.88 -17.23
C ALA A 500 12.28 -29.11 -16.74
N ALA A 501 12.44 -30.12 -17.60
CA ALA A 501 13.16 -31.36 -17.29
C ALA A 501 14.67 -31.15 -17.08
N LEU A 502 15.27 -30.17 -17.76
CA LEU A 502 16.71 -29.94 -17.71
C LEU A 502 17.14 -29.17 -16.45
N VAL A 503 16.25 -28.33 -15.91
CA VAL A 503 16.52 -27.53 -14.70
C VAL A 503 16.15 -28.27 -13.41
N SER A 504 15.04 -29.03 -13.38
CA SER A 504 14.71 -29.89 -12.24
C SER A 504 15.79 -30.95 -11.96
N ARG A 505 16.52 -31.38 -12.99
CA ARG A 505 17.61 -32.37 -12.87
C ARG A 505 18.90 -31.79 -12.30
N ARG A 506 19.14 -30.47 -12.43
CA ARG A 506 20.33 -29.78 -11.90
C ARG A 506 20.15 -29.26 -10.48
N LEU A 507 18.94 -28.89 -10.07
CA LEU A 507 18.70 -28.24 -8.78
C LEU A 507 18.37 -29.19 -7.61
N ARG A 508 18.12 -30.48 -7.87
CA ARG A 508 17.71 -31.49 -6.86
C ARG A 508 16.57 -31.03 -5.91
N LYS A 509 15.77 -30.03 -6.31
CA LYS A 509 14.61 -29.49 -5.60
C LYS A 509 13.51 -29.14 -6.61
N PRO A 510 12.21 -29.30 -6.27
CA PRO A 510 11.12 -28.85 -7.13
C PRO A 510 11.04 -27.32 -7.16
N TRP A 511 10.81 -26.79 -8.35
CA TRP A 511 10.66 -25.36 -8.62
C TRP A 511 9.21 -24.98 -8.35
N ASP A 512 8.90 -24.53 -7.14
CA ASP A 512 7.58 -24.02 -6.81
C ASP A 512 7.55 -22.49 -6.98
N SER A 513 6.56 -22.05 -7.77
CA SER A 513 5.90 -20.74 -7.80
C SER A 513 6.48 -19.51 -8.52
N VAL A 514 6.88 -19.64 -9.79
CA VAL A 514 6.60 -18.59 -10.81
C VAL A 514 6.05 -19.27 -12.06
N SER A 515 4.81 -18.96 -12.44
CA SER A 515 4.23 -19.43 -13.71
C SER A 515 4.05 -18.25 -14.67
N LEU A 516 4.76 -18.31 -15.79
CA LEU A 516 4.57 -17.45 -16.96
C LEU A 516 3.67 -18.22 -17.92
N VAL A 517 2.46 -17.71 -18.18
CA VAL A 517 1.61 -18.19 -19.27
C VAL A 517 1.36 -17.01 -20.19
N GLY A 518 1.70 -17.19 -21.46
CA GLY A 518 1.43 -16.23 -22.52
C GLY A 518 0.67 -16.86 -23.65
N THR A 519 -0.38 -16.19 -24.10
CA THR A 519 -0.84 -16.28 -25.49
C THR A 519 -0.88 -14.87 -26.07
N ALA A 520 -1.09 -14.75 -27.38
CA ALA A 520 -0.86 -13.53 -28.16
C ALA A 520 -1.66 -12.29 -27.70
N GLU A 521 -2.66 -12.43 -26.82
CA GLU A 521 -3.56 -11.34 -26.44
C GLU A 521 -3.75 -11.15 -24.92
N GLU A 522 -3.20 -12.01 -24.04
CA GLU A 522 -3.25 -11.81 -22.58
C GLU A 522 -2.02 -12.42 -21.87
N TRP A 523 -1.49 -11.70 -20.88
CA TRP A 523 -0.39 -12.16 -20.03
C TRP A 523 -0.74 -11.98 -18.56
N VAL A 524 -0.58 -13.06 -17.78
CA VAL A 524 -0.81 -13.10 -16.33
C VAL A 524 0.51 -13.41 -15.62
N VAL A 525 0.88 -12.59 -14.64
CA VAL A 525 2.01 -12.85 -13.72
C VAL A 525 1.43 -13.38 -12.41
N GLY A 526 1.59 -14.68 -12.16
CA GLY A 526 1.16 -15.32 -10.90
C GLY A 526 2.29 -15.35 -9.86
N LEU A 527 2.07 -14.72 -8.71
CA LEU A 527 2.88 -14.88 -7.50
C LEU A 527 2.08 -15.72 -6.49
N ASP A 528 2.59 -16.88 -6.08
CA ASP A 528 1.91 -17.74 -5.10
C ASP A 528 2.26 -17.28 -3.68
N THR A 529 1.70 -16.14 -3.25
CA THR A 529 1.83 -15.66 -1.87
C THR A 529 0.52 -15.03 -1.38
N PRO A 530 -0.05 -15.46 -0.24
CA PRO A 530 -1.28 -14.89 0.34
C PRO A 530 -1.07 -13.52 1.02
N SER A 531 0.02 -12.78 0.73
CA SER A 531 0.28 -11.47 1.33
C SER A 531 0.08 -10.36 0.30
N VAL A 532 -1.01 -9.61 0.41
CA VAL A 532 -1.23 -8.41 -0.40
C VAL A 532 -1.53 -7.23 0.53
N SER A 533 -0.55 -6.33 0.63
CA SER A 533 -0.89 -4.92 0.50
C SER A 533 -0.48 -4.56 -0.94
N ALA A 534 -1.45 -4.13 -1.76
CA ALA A 534 -1.21 -3.81 -3.17
C ALA A 534 -0.11 -2.74 -3.33
N LEU A 535 0.08 -1.90 -2.31
CA LEU A 535 1.21 -0.98 -2.19
C LEU A 535 2.52 -1.73 -1.93
N ALA A 536 2.60 -2.67 -0.98
CA ALA A 536 3.84 -3.42 -0.69
C ALA A 536 4.28 -4.33 -1.85
N LEU A 537 3.34 -4.83 -2.66
CA LEU A 537 3.64 -5.61 -3.88
C LEU A 537 4.17 -4.72 -5.01
N LEU A 538 3.58 -3.53 -5.22
CA LEU A 538 4.11 -2.52 -6.16
C LEU A 538 5.46 -1.97 -5.69
N LEU A 539 5.64 -1.75 -4.38
CA LEU A 539 6.89 -1.32 -3.76
C LEU A 539 7.97 -2.42 -3.72
N ARG A 540 7.63 -3.69 -4.03
CA ARG A 540 8.56 -4.83 -4.15
C ARG A 540 8.83 -5.27 -5.58
N GLY A 541 8.51 -4.44 -6.59
CA GLY A 541 8.89 -4.67 -8.00
C GLY A 541 10.38 -4.97 -8.21
N ARG A 542 11.23 -4.61 -7.24
CA ARG A 542 12.63 -5.01 -7.13
C ARG A 542 12.87 -6.53 -7.14
N VAL A 543 12.07 -7.33 -6.44
CA VAL A 543 12.28 -8.79 -6.36
C VAL A 543 11.98 -9.44 -7.71
N ALA A 544 10.92 -9.01 -8.41
CA ALA A 544 10.60 -9.48 -9.75
C ALA A 544 11.68 -9.08 -10.78
N ALA A 545 12.20 -7.85 -10.69
CA ALA A 545 13.27 -7.37 -11.55
C ALA A 545 14.62 -8.05 -11.27
N GLU A 546 14.99 -8.25 -10.00
CA GLU A 546 16.23 -8.93 -9.59
C GLU A 546 16.23 -10.41 -9.98
N LEU A 547 15.13 -11.13 -9.75
CA LEU A 547 14.96 -12.53 -10.17
C LEU A 547 15.07 -12.69 -11.70
N TRP A 548 14.57 -11.71 -12.47
CA TRP A 548 14.70 -11.72 -13.93
C TRP A 548 16.10 -11.34 -14.41
N THR A 549 16.77 -10.40 -13.75
CA THR A 549 18.15 -10.01 -14.09
C THR A 549 19.11 -11.18 -13.86
N GLN A 550 18.89 -11.97 -12.80
CA GLN A 550 19.58 -13.24 -12.59
C GLN A 550 19.27 -14.26 -13.69
N ALA A 551 17.99 -14.46 -14.05
CA ALA A 551 17.61 -15.36 -15.14
C ALA A 551 18.21 -14.95 -16.52
N ARG A 552 18.44 -13.64 -16.75
CA ARG A 552 19.04 -13.10 -17.98
C ARG A 552 20.56 -13.23 -18.00
N ALA A 553 21.22 -13.02 -16.86
CA ALA A 553 22.67 -13.23 -16.72
C ALA A 553 23.07 -14.71 -16.97
N ASP A 554 22.16 -15.64 -16.68
CA ASP A 554 22.37 -17.09 -16.85
C ASP A 554 21.92 -17.61 -18.23
N SER A 555 21.22 -16.81 -19.02
CA SER A 555 20.80 -17.13 -20.40
C SER A 555 21.65 -16.45 -21.48
N ASP A 556 22.69 -15.70 -21.09
CA ASP A 556 23.65 -15.12 -22.02
C ASP A 556 24.67 -16.19 -22.49
N PRO A 557 24.58 -16.70 -23.73
CA PRO A 557 25.40 -17.82 -24.20
C PRO A 557 26.90 -17.48 -24.27
N THR A 558 27.27 -16.20 -24.19
CA THR A 558 28.65 -15.72 -24.19
C THR A 558 29.39 -15.96 -22.87
N ARG A 559 28.69 -16.13 -21.74
CA ARG A 559 29.33 -16.52 -20.45
C ARG A 559 29.57 -18.02 -20.31
N ALA A 560 28.74 -18.85 -20.95
CA ALA A 560 28.93 -20.31 -20.95
C ALA A 560 30.16 -20.77 -21.76
N ALA A 561 30.73 -19.89 -22.58
CA ALA A 561 31.90 -20.19 -23.42
C ALA A 561 33.25 -19.81 -22.78
N SER A 562 33.30 -19.00 -21.71
CA SER A 562 34.57 -18.52 -21.13
C SER A 562 35.16 -19.38 -20.01
N ASP A 563 34.38 -20.32 -19.45
CA ASP A 563 34.80 -21.12 -18.28
C ASP A 563 35.17 -22.58 -18.64
N TRP A 564 35.35 -22.90 -19.92
CA TRP A 564 35.89 -24.19 -20.35
C TRP A 564 37.42 -24.19 -20.29
N VAL A 565 37.96 -24.42 -19.10
CA VAL A 565 39.37 -24.83 -18.93
C VAL A 565 39.43 -26.35 -19.17
N PRO A 566 40.21 -26.84 -20.16
CA PRO A 566 40.37 -28.27 -20.35
C PRO A 566 41.14 -28.87 -19.17
N ILE A 567 40.55 -29.86 -18.51
CA ILE A 567 41.22 -30.67 -17.50
C ILE A 567 42.33 -31.49 -18.19
N PRO A 568 43.58 -31.54 -17.66
CA PRO A 568 44.65 -32.33 -18.25
C PRO A 568 44.35 -33.83 -18.11
N ASN A 569 44.63 -34.57 -19.17
CA ASN A 569 44.42 -36.00 -19.27
C ASN A 569 45.71 -36.75 -18.84
N GLU A 570 45.86 -36.96 -17.54
CA GLU A 570 46.75 -37.96 -16.90
C GLU A 570 45.85 -38.66 -15.86
N ASP A 571 45.66 -39.97 -15.76
CA ASP A 571 46.50 -41.12 -16.01
C ASP A 571 45.60 -42.35 -16.30
N VAL A 572 45.85 -43.04 -17.41
CA VAL A 572 45.48 -44.45 -17.56
C VAL A 572 46.75 -45.22 -17.84
N LYS A 573 47.40 -45.69 -16.78
CA LYS A 573 48.27 -46.88 -16.78
C LYS A 573 48.68 -47.25 -15.35
N ARG A 574 48.06 -48.29 -14.80
CA ARG A 574 48.70 -49.54 -14.30
C ARG A 574 47.87 -50.20 -13.20
N ARG A 575 47.22 -51.30 -13.57
CA ARG A 575 47.32 -52.58 -12.86
C ARG A 575 47.52 -53.69 -13.88
N ALA A 576 48.78 -54.11 -14.02
CA ALA A 576 49.13 -55.45 -13.60
C ALA A 576 49.42 -55.39 -12.10
#